data_AF-A0A947JD04-F1
#
_entry.id   AF-A0A947JD04-F1
#
_cell.length_a   1.000
_cell.length_b   1.000
_cell.length_c   1.000
_cell.angle_alpha   90.00
_cell.angle_beta   90.00
_cell.angle_gamma   90.00
#
_symmetry.space_group_name_H-M   'P 1'
#
loop_
_entity.id
_entity.type
_entity.pdbx_description
1 polymer ?
#
loop_
_entity_poly.entity_id
_entity_poly.type
_entity_poly.pdbx_seq_one_letter_code
_entity_poly.pdbx_strand_id
1 'polypeptide(L)'
;MNKKGFTLVEIMIVVAIIGLLAAIAIPNFVKARETAQKNACIANLKQIQGAAQVWAIDTGAASTASATSALLVPDYLKAWPKCGTAIYVATTVSGTPACPNSTAGHTI
;
A
#
# COMPACT_ATOMS: atom_id res chain seq x y z
N MET A 1 -4.45 31.20 -46.69
CA MET A 1 -4.53 29.83 -46.15
C MET A 1 -5.71 29.74 -45.18
N ASN A 2 -6.71 28.91 -45.49
CA ASN A 2 -7.93 28.75 -44.69
C ASN A 2 -7.62 28.07 -43.35
N LYS A 3 -7.59 28.86 -42.27
CA LYS A 3 -7.67 28.32 -40.91
C LYS A 3 -9.12 27.87 -40.68
N LYS A 4 -9.39 26.58 -40.79
CA LYS A 4 -10.65 26.01 -40.28
C LYS A 4 -10.61 26.12 -38.75
N GLY A 5 -11.44 27.00 -38.20
CA GLY A 5 -11.66 27.07 -36.76
C GLY A 5 -12.50 25.88 -36.29
N PHE A 6 -12.22 25.37 -35.09
CA PHE A 6 -13.08 24.40 -34.42
C PHE A 6 -14.49 24.99 -34.24
N THR A 7 -15.52 24.20 -34.53
CA THR A 7 -16.89 24.63 -34.25
C THR A 7 -17.17 24.52 -32.74
N LEU A 8 -18.00 25.42 -32.20
CA LEU A 8 -18.46 25.33 -30.80
C LEU A 8 -19.16 23.99 -30.52
N VAL A 9 -19.89 23.47 -31.51
CA VAL A 9 -20.61 22.20 -31.42
C VAL A 9 -19.66 21.01 -31.31
N GLU A 10 -18.55 21.00 -32.06
CA GLU A 10 -17.51 19.96 -31.92
C GLU A 10 -16.91 19.94 -30.52
N ILE A 11 -16.64 21.10 -29.93
CA ILE A 11 -16.08 21.13 -28.57
C ILE A 11 -17.13 20.66 -27.54
N MET A 12 -18.41 21.02 -27.71
CA MET A 12 -19.48 20.62 -26.78
C MET A 12 -19.67 19.09 -26.70
N ILE A 13 -19.71 18.39 -27.84
CA ILE A 13 -19.91 16.93 -27.82
C ILE A 13 -18.70 16.20 -27.23
N VAL A 14 -17.49 16.73 -27.45
CA VAL A 14 -16.26 16.14 -26.92
C VAL A 14 -16.23 16.22 -25.39
N VAL A 15 -16.51 17.39 -24.80
CA VAL A 15 -16.53 17.51 -23.33
C VAL A 15 -17.68 16.72 -22.71
N ALA A 16 -18.81 16.56 -23.41
CA ALA A 16 -19.91 15.71 -22.94
C ALA A 16 -19.51 14.23 -22.84
N ILE A 17 -18.84 13.69 -23.85
CA ILE A 17 -18.37 12.30 -23.86
C ILE A 17 -17.26 12.10 -22.81
N ILE A 18 -16.29 13.03 -22.70
CA ILE A 18 -15.24 12.96 -21.68
C ILE A 18 -15.85 13.00 -20.27
N GLY A 19 -16.84 13.86 -20.03
CA GLY A 19 -17.55 13.96 -18.75
C GLY A 19 -18.23 12.65 -18.36
N LEU A 20 -18.91 12.00 -19.31
CA LEU A 20 -19.54 10.69 -19.09
C LEU A 20 -18.51 9.61 -18.72
N LEU A 21 -17.40 9.53 -19.45
CA LEU A 21 -16.34 8.56 -19.17
C LEU A 21 -15.67 8.82 -17.81
N ALA A 22 -15.40 10.08 -17.48
CA ALA A 22 -14.80 10.48 -16.22
C ALA A 22 -15.70 10.14 -15.01
N ALA A 23 -17.02 10.32 -15.14
CA ALA A 23 -17.98 10.00 -14.08
C ALA A 23 -17.94 8.53 -13.64
N ILE A 24 -17.68 7.59 -14.57
CA ILE A 24 -17.55 6.16 -14.28
C ILE A 24 -16.12 5.82 -13.83
N ALA A 25 -15.12 6.43 -14.46
CA ALA A 25 -13.72 6.11 -14.21
C ALA A 25 -13.21 6.55 -12.84
N ILE A 26 -13.58 7.76 -12.37
CA ILE A 26 -13.09 8.34 -11.11
C ILE A 26 -13.44 7.48 -9.89
N PRO A 27 -14.70 7.08 -9.62
CA PRO A 27 -15.03 6.29 -8.44
C PRO A 27 -14.34 4.92 -8.46
N ASN A 28 -14.23 4.30 -9.64
CA ASN A 28 -13.54 3.03 -9.80
C ASN A 28 -12.03 3.16 -9.51
N PHE A 29 -11.40 4.25 -9.99
CA PHE A 29 -9.99 4.53 -9.74
C PHE A 29 -9.69 4.77 -8.26
N VAL A 30 -10.56 5.48 -7.53
CA VAL A 30 -10.42 5.68 -6.08
C VAL A 30 -10.45 4.35 -5.33
N LYS A 31 -11.43 3.49 -5.65
CA LYS A 31 -11.54 2.15 -5.03
C LYS A 31 -10.33 1.26 -5.35
N ALA A 32 -9.90 1.24 -6.61
CA ALA A 32 -8.73 0.47 -7.03
C ALA A 32 -7.45 0.93 -6.31
N ARG A 33 -7.27 2.25 -6.14
CA ARG A 33 -6.15 2.82 -5.39
C ARG A 33 -6.18 2.40 -3.92
N GLU A 34 -7.36 2.44 -3.29
CA GLU A 34 -7.52 1.99 -1.92
C GLU A 34 -7.14 0.50 -1.80
N THR A 35 -7.70 -0.38 -2.64
CA THR A 35 -7.36 -1.81 -2.64
C THR A 35 -5.87 -2.07 -2.89
N ALA A 36 -5.23 -1.31 -3.79
CA ALA A 36 -3.79 -1.42 -4.04
C ALA A 36 -2.98 -1.05 -2.78
N GLN A 37 -3.38 -0.01 -2.06
CA GLN A 37 -2.75 0.36 -0.78
C GLN A 37 -2.94 -0.72 0.29
N LYS A 38 -4.12 -1.34 0.36
CA LYS A 38 -4.38 -2.49 1.27
C LYS A 38 -3.45 -3.66 0.96
N ASN A 39 -3.37 -4.05 -0.31
CA ASN A 39 -2.56 -5.18 -0.75
C ASN A 39 -1.06 -4.94 -0.51
N ALA A 40 -0.58 -3.72 -0.79
CA ALA A 40 0.80 -3.33 -0.50
C ALA A 40 1.10 -3.40 1.01
N CYS A 41 0.17 -2.94 1.84
CA CYS A 41 0.32 -3.00 3.29
C CYS A 41 0.40 -4.45 3.79
N ILE A 42 -0.52 -5.32 3.35
CA ILE A 42 -0.53 -6.74 3.72
C ILE A 42 0.76 -7.44 3.26
N ALA A 43 1.23 -7.14 2.04
CA ALA A 43 2.49 -7.69 1.54
C ALA A 43 3.68 -7.29 2.43
N ASN A 44 3.76 -6.02 2.84
CA ASN A 44 4.80 -5.55 3.74
C ASN A 44 4.72 -6.20 5.13
N LEU A 45 3.52 -6.38 5.68
CA LEU A 45 3.31 -7.07 6.96
C LEU A 45 3.79 -8.52 6.90
N LYS A 46 3.49 -9.24 5.81
CA LYS A 46 3.98 -10.60 5.58
C LYS A 46 5.50 -10.67 5.44
N GLN A 47 6.12 -9.67 4.81
CA GLN A 47 7.58 -9.56 4.74
C GLN A 47 8.20 -9.38 6.12
N ILE A 48 7.62 -8.52 6.97
CA ILE A 48 8.07 -8.32 8.36
C ILE A 48 7.93 -9.61 9.16
N GLN A 49 6.76 -10.25 9.10
CA GLN A 49 6.52 -11.49 9.85
C GLN A 49 7.44 -12.62 9.40
N GLY A 50 7.63 -12.80 8.08
CA GLY A 50 8.55 -13.79 7.54
C GLY A 50 9.98 -13.55 8.03
N ALA A 51 10.44 -12.31 7.99
CA ALA A 51 11.77 -11.95 8.48
C ALA A 51 11.90 -12.14 10.00
N ALA A 52 10.86 -11.84 10.79
CA ALA A 52 10.84 -12.08 12.22
C ALA A 52 10.91 -13.58 12.56
N GLN A 53 10.22 -14.41 11.77
CA GLN A 53 10.23 -15.86 11.93
C GLN A 53 11.59 -16.46 11.58
N VAL A 54 12.23 -16.00 10.48
CA VAL A 54 13.59 -16.44 10.12
C VAL A 54 14.59 -16.03 11.20
N TRP A 55 14.52 -14.79 11.69
CA TRP A 55 15.36 -14.33 12.81
C TRP A 55 15.18 -15.19 14.07
N ALA A 56 13.94 -15.58 14.40
CA ALA A 56 13.67 -16.41 15.56
C ALA A 56 14.22 -17.83 15.41
N ILE A 57 14.21 -18.38 14.20
CA ILE A 57 14.81 -19.69 13.89
C ILE A 57 16.33 -19.61 14.06
N ASP A 58 16.97 -18.57 13.54
CA ASP A 58 18.43 -18.44 13.56
C ASP A 58 18.98 -18.13 14.97
N THR A 59 18.24 -17.37 15.79
CA THR A 59 18.66 -17.00 17.14
C THR A 59 18.10 -17.90 18.24
N GLY A 60 17.20 -18.83 17.90
CA GLY A 60 16.46 -19.61 18.89
C GLY A 60 15.54 -18.76 19.77
N ALA A 61 15.19 -17.55 19.33
CA ALA A 61 14.36 -16.64 20.12
C ALA A 61 12.95 -17.21 20.31
N ALA A 62 12.39 -16.98 21.49
CA ALA A 62 11.02 -17.39 21.80
C ALA A 62 10.02 -16.67 20.87
N SER A 63 8.90 -17.33 20.59
CA SER A 63 7.75 -16.78 19.84
C SER A 63 7.21 -15.44 20.36
N THR A 64 7.48 -15.11 21.62
CA THR A 64 7.09 -13.87 22.29
C THR A 64 8.17 -12.78 22.24
N ALA A 65 9.35 -13.07 21.68
CA ALA A 65 10.42 -12.08 21.55
C ALA A 65 10.00 -10.97 20.59
N SER A 66 10.28 -9.72 20.97
CA SER A 66 9.99 -8.55 20.15
C SER A 66 10.98 -8.42 19.01
N ALA A 67 10.51 -8.60 17.78
CA ALA A 67 11.35 -8.53 16.59
C ALA A 67 11.41 -7.07 16.10
N THR A 68 12.28 -6.25 16.73
CA THR A 68 12.40 -4.81 16.44
C THR A 68 13.14 -4.52 15.14
N SER A 69 12.92 -3.36 14.53
CA SER A 69 13.56 -2.98 13.26
C SER A 69 15.09 -3.00 13.28
N ALA A 70 15.71 -2.82 14.45
CA ALA A 70 17.16 -2.90 14.62
C ALA A 70 17.71 -4.34 14.56
N LEU A 71 16.87 -5.34 14.82
CA LEU A 71 17.26 -6.76 14.81
C LEU A 71 17.03 -7.40 13.44
N LEU A 72 16.02 -6.95 12.70
CA LEU A 72 15.72 -7.51 11.39
C LEU A 72 16.49 -6.84 10.25
N VAL A 73 16.82 -5.54 10.38
CA VAL A 73 17.55 -4.80 9.35
C VAL A 73 19.01 -4.65 9.82
N PRO A 74 20.03 -4.98 9.01
CA PRO A 74 19.96 -5.31 7.58
C PRO A 74 19.88 -6.81 7.22
N ASP A 75 20.02 -7.71 8.19
CA ASP A 75 20.33 -9.12 7.92
C ASP A 75 19.15 -9.92 7.34
N TYR A 76 17.92 -9.60 7.75
CA TYR A 76 16.70 -10.32 7.34
C TYR A 76 15.78 -9.47 6.46
N LEU A 77 15.91 -8.15 6.54
CA LEU A 77 15.18 -7.15 5.76
C LEU A 77 16.15 -6.09 5.23
N LYS A 78 16.13 -5.88 3.91
CA LYS A 78 16.97 -4.87 3.25
C LYS A 78 16.67 -3.44 3.72
N ALA A 79 15.41 -3.14 4.01
CA ALA A 79 14.98 -1.86 4.55
C ALA A 79 13.65 -2.06 5.28
N TRP A 80 13.40 -1.27 6.32
CA TRP A 80 12.10 -1.30 7.00
C TRP A 80 11.01 -0.72 6.08
N PRO A 81 9.94 -1.48 5.76
CA PRO A 81 8.90 -0.99 4.88
C PRO A 81 8.12 0.16 5.52
N LYS A 82 7.46 0.96 4.70
CA LYS A 82 6.70 2.14 5.14
C LYS A 82 5.24 2.00 4.70
N CYS A 83 4.31 2.46 5.53
CA CYS A 83 2.87 2.49 5.24
C CYS A 83 2.44 3.94 4.98
N GLY A 84 2.66 4.43 3.77
CA GLY A 84 2.47 5.86 3.49
C GLY A 84 3.41 6.71 4.36
N THR A 85 2.86 7.47 5.30
CA THR A 85 3.60 8.29 6.28
C THR A 85 3.89 7.58 7.60
N ALA A 86 3.27 6.43 7.88
CA ALA A 86 3.52 5.66 9.10
C ALA A 86 4.61 4.61 8.95
N ILE A 87 5.22 4.31 10.09
CA ILE A 87 6.14 3.19 10.29
C ILE A 87 5.32 2.01 10.85
N TYR A 88 5.54 0.80 10.33
CA TYR A 88 4.94 -0.41 10.93
C TYR A 88 5.49 -0.63 12.33
N VAL A 89 4.62 -0.94 13.28
CA VAL A 89 5.05 -1.29 14.64
C VAL A 89 5.45 -2.76 14.66
N ALA A 90 6.68 -3.01 15.08
CA ALA A 90 7.18 -4.36 15.30
C ALA A 90 6.36 -5.05 16.40
N THR A 91 5.87 -6.25 16.10
CA THR A 91 5.23 -7.14 17.06
C THR A 91 6.18 -8.25 17.46
N THR A 92 5.73 -9.13 18.35
CA THR A 92 6.43 -10.36 18.67
C THR A 92 6.50 -11.28 17.44
N VAL A 93 7.42 -12.24 17.42
CA VAL A 93 7.57 -13.23 16.32
C VAL A 93 6.24 -13.89 15.93
N SER A 94 5.37 -14.16 16.91
CA SER A 94 4.02 -14.72 16.70
C SER A 94 2.89 -13.68 16.74
N GLY A 95 3.20 -12.42 17.00
CA GLY A 95 2.21 -11.34 17.00
C GLY A 95 1.97 -10.84 15.59
N THR A 96 0.70 -10.62 15.23
CA THR A 96 0.30 -10.03 13.96
C THR A 96 0.81 -8.59 13.86
N PRO A 97 1.78 -8.28 12.96
CA PRO A 97 2.22 -6.91 12.79
C PRO A 97 1.06 -6.06 12.27
N ALA A 98 0.91 -4.86 12.84
CA ALA A 98 -0.18 -3.95 12.52
C ALA A 98 0.37 -2.66 11.92
N CYS A 99 -0.40 -2.06 11.02
CA CYS A 99 -0.11 -0.73 10.49
C CYS A 99 -0.88 0.34 11.28
N PRO A 100 -0.21 1.33 11.90
CA PRO A 100 -0.88 2.30 12.76
C PRO A 100 -1.75 3.32 12.00
N ASN A 101 -1.53 3.52 10.69
CA ASN A 101 -2.28 4.50 9.88
C ASN A 101 -3.44 3.91 9.08
N SER A 102 -3.81 2.63 9.25
CA SER A 102 -5.02 2.16 8.58
C SER A 102 -6.24 2.60 9.36
N THR A 103 -6.93 3.63 8.88
CA THR A 103 -8.37 3.85 9.15
C THR A 103 -9.21 2.61 8.76
N ALA A 104 -8.61 1.60 8.11
CA ALA A 104 -9.21 0.35 7.66
C ALA A 104 -8.61 -0.94 8.28
N GLY A 105 -7.96 -0.86 9.45
CA GLY A 105 -7.62 -2.03 10.29
C GLY A 105 -6.96 -3.20 9.55
N HIS A 106 -5.84 -2.96 8.85
CA HIS A 106 -5.17 -4.05 8.14
C HIS A 106 -4.28 -4.84 9.08
N THR A 107 -4.84 -5.93 9.59
CA THR A 107 -4.13 -7.07 10.14
C THR A 107 -4.00 -8.13 9.04
N ILE A 108 -2.95 -8.95 9.13
CA ILE A 108 -2.87 -10.22 8.40
C ILE A 108 -3.86 -11.24 8.94
#